data_AF-A0A846E5D5-F1
#
_entry.id   AF-A0A846E5D5-F1
#
_cell.length_a   1.000
_cell.length_b   1.000
_cell.length_c   1.000
_cell.angle_alpha   90.00
_cell.angle_beta   90.00
_cell.angle_gamma   90.00
#
_symmetry.space_group_name_H-M   'P 1'
#
loop_
_entity.id
_entity.type
_entity.pdbx_description
1 polymer ?
#
loop_
_entity_poly.entity_id
_entity_poly.type
_entity_poly.pdbx_seq_one_letter_code
_entity_poly.pdbx_strand_id
1 'polypeptide(L)'
;MYYNKELFCRLQVFDVRYRAQVYRFGVQICQQPETLVALALSKETCSLWVSLRSPLVKAVLVEGVPLSIPNLEEAPKIDKSSSED
;
A
#
# COMPACT_ATOMS: atom_id res chain seq x y z
N MET A 1 8.65 -7.96 -1.34
CA MET A 1 9.82 -7.21 -1.88
C MET A 1 10.92 -7.23 -0.83
N TYR A 2 12.19 -7.38 -1.21
CA TYR A 2 13.33 -7.31 -0.28
C TYR A 2 14.22 -6.12 -0.65
N TYR A 3 14.53 -5.25 0.31
CA TYR A 3 15.38 -4.08 0.12
C TYR A 3 16.07 -3.68 1.43
N ASN A 4 17.35 -3.32 1.38
CA ASN A 4 18.15 -2.89 2.54
C ASN A 4 18.01 -3.79 3.79
N LYS A 5 18.14 -5.11 3.62
CA LYS A 5 17.98 -6.11 4.70
C LYS A 5 16.59 -6.15 5.35
N GLU A 6 15.59 -5.60 4.67
CA GLU A 6 14.20 -5.60 5.12
C GLU A 6 13.29 -6.32 4.12
N LEU A 7 12.31 -7.05 4.64
CA LEU A 7 11.24 -7.67 3.86
C LEU A 7 9.97 -6.85 3.95
N PHE A 8 9.37 -6.59 2.79
CA PHE A 8 8.15 -5.81 2.67
C PHE A 8 7.02 -6.65 2.07
N CYS A 9 5.81 -6.45 2.59
CA CYS A 9 4.58 -6.92 1.98
C CYS A 9 3.83 -5.78 1.31
N ARG A 10 3.18 -6.09 0.18
CA ARG A 10 2.31 -5.14 -0.51
C ARG A 10 0.96 -5.15 0.18
N LEU A 11 0.58 -4.03 0.77
CA LEU A 11 -0.74 -3.90 1.39
C LEU A 11 -1.81 -3.60 0.35
N GLN A 12 -1.53 -2.70 -0.59
CA GLN A 12 -2.53 -2.29 -1.58
C GLN A 12 -1.89 -1.70 -2.85
N VAL A 13 -2.64 -1.78 -3.95
CA VAL A 13 -2.32 -1.18 -5.25
C VAL A 13 -3.38 -0.13 -5.56
N PHE A 14 -2.95 0.99 -6.11
CA PHE A 14 -3.77 2.13 -6.48
C PHE A 14 -3.42 2.58 -7.90
N ASP A 15 -4.34 3.31 -8.53
CA ASP A 15 -4.05 4.06 -9.76
C ASP A 15 -2.94 5.11 -9.50
N VAL A 16 -2.04 5.30 -10.46
CA VAL A 16 -0.90 6.24 -10.37
C VAL A 16 -1.32 7.69 -10.12
N ARG A 17 -2.57 8.07 -10.43
CA ARG A 17 -3.16 9.37 -10.12
C ARG A 17 -3.17 9.67 -8.61
N TYR A 18 -3.26 8.62 -7.78
CA TYR A 18 -3.27 8.76 -6.32
C TYR A 18 -1.88 8.73 -5.68
N ARG A 19 -0.79 8.70 -6.46
CA ARG A 19 0.59 8.53 -5.92
C ARG A 19 0.96 9.55 -4.84
N ALA A 20 0.46 10.78 -4.93
CA ALA A 20 0.76 11.83 -3.95
C ALA A 20 0.05 11.56 -2.61
N GLN A 21 -1.21 11.12 -2.65
CA GLN A 21 -2.00 10.73 -1.50
C GLN A 21 -1.39 9.50 -0.83
N VAL A 22 -1.04 8.47 -1.62
CA VAL A 22 -0.42 7.25 -1.10
C VAL A 22 0.96 7.55 -0.51
N TYR A 23 1.74 8.44 -1.12
CA TYR A 23 3.01 8.91 -0.55
C TYR A 23 2.81 9.60 0.80
N ARG A 24 1.89 10.57 0.88
CA ARG A 24 1.58 11.29 2.14
C ARG A 24 1.14 10.32 3.23
N PHE A 25 0.27 9.37 2.89
CA PHE A 25 -0.16 8.33 3.80
C PHE A 25 1.01 7.43 4.24
N GLY A 26 1.89 7.04 3.32
CA GLY A 26 3.10 6.29 3.65
C GLY A 26 4.01 7.05 4.63
N VAL A 27 4.16 8.36 4.48
CA VAL A 27 4.91 9.21 5.43
C VAL A 27 4.27 9.19 6.82
N GLN A 28 2.94 9.25 6.92
CA GLN A 28 2.22 9.15 8.21
C GLN A 28 2.47 7.80 8.88
N ILE A 29 2.45 6.71 8.10
CA ILE A 29 2.75 5.36 8.61
C ILE A 29 4.20 5.27 9.11
N CYS A 30 5.17 5.86 8.40
CA CYS A 30 6.58 5.87 8.80
C CYS A 30 6.87 6.58 10.12
N GLN A 31 5.92 7.37 10.65
CA GLN A 31 6.07 7.99 11.98
C GLN A 31 5.96 6.98 13.12
N GLN A 32 5.41 5.79 12.85
CA GLN A 32 5.34 4.70 13.82
C GLN A 32 6.74 4.07 14.01
N PRO A 33 7.14 3.73 15.24
CA PRO A 33 8.41 3.06 15.51
C PRO A 33 8.59 1.82 14.63
N GLU A 34 9.82 1.64 14.13
CA GLU A 34 10.25 0.47 13.36
C GLU A 34 9.46 0.19 12.06
N THR A 35 8.62 1.12 11.63
CA THR A 35 7.82 0.95 10.42
C THR A 35 8.53 1.55 9.22
N LEU A 36 8.99 0.66 8.33
CA LEU A 36 9.51 1.05 7.03
C LEU A 36 8.44 0.90 5.96
N VAL A 37 8.28 1.93 5.13
CA VAL A 37 7.35 1.95 4.01
C VAL A 37 8.12 2.19 2.73
N ALA A 38 7.71 1.51 1.66
CA ALA A 38 8.18 1.75 0.32
C ALA A 38 6.98 1.99 -0.60
N LEU A 39 7.16 2.94 -1.53
CA LEU A 39 6.21 3.20 -2.60
C LEU A 39 6.81 2.72 -3.91
N ALA A 40 6.19 1.73 -4.55
CA ALA A 40 6.60 1.28 -5.87
C ALA A 40 5.69 1.91 -6.92
N LEU A 41 6.28 2.57 -7.92
CA LEU A 41 5.59 3.26 -9.00
C LEU A 41 5.78 2.51 -10.32
N SER A 42 4.71 2.47 -11.11
CA SER A 42 4.74 2.08 -12.53
C SER A 42 4.06 3.17 -13.37
N LYS A 43 3.89 2.92 -14.67
CA LYS A 43 3.20 3.87 -15.58
C LYS A 43 1.74 4.11 -15.18
N GLU A 44 1.06 3.08 -14.66
CA GLU A 44 -0.40 3.10 -14.45
C GLU A 44 -0.79 2.94 -12.98
N THR A 45 0.11 2.41 -12.15
CA THR A 45 -0.18 2.12 -10.74
C THR A 45 0.88 2.64 -9.80
N CYS A 46 0.46 2.87 -8.56
CA CYS A 46 1.35 2.99 -7.41
C CYS A 46 0.95 1.95 -6.36
N SER A 47 1.90 1.41 -5.61
CA SER A 47 1.62 0.40 -4.59
C SER A 47 2.34 0.71 -3.29
N LEU A 48 1.63 0.48 -2.19
CA LEU A 48 2.12 0.68 -0.84
C LEU A 48 2.68 -0.64 -0.30
N TRP A 49 3.95 -0.61 0.07
CA TRP A 49 4.65 -1.75 0.66
C TRP A 49 5.11 -1.37 2.06
N VAL A 50 4.90 -2.26 3.03
CA VAL A 50 5.26 -2.02 4.43
C VAL A 50 6.09 -3.18 4.94
N SER A 51 7.09 -2.89 5.77
CA SER A 51 7.92 -3.89 6.44
C SER A 51 7.05 -4.94 7.13
N LEU A 52 7.38 -6.22 6.94
CA LEU A 52 6.72 -7.35 7.62
C LEU A 52 6.82 -7.26 9.14
N ARG A 53 7.78 -6.48 9.66
CA ARG A 53 7.97 -6.25 11.11
C ARG A 53 7.02 -5.20 11.66
N SER A 54 6.36 -4.42 10.80
CA SER A 54 5.42 -3.39 11.24
C SER A 54 4.15 -4.03 11.84
N PRO A 55 3.69 -3.58 13.01
CA PRO A 55 2.42 -4.00 13.57
C PRO A 55 1.23 -3.75 12.63
N LEU A 56 1.31 -2.74 11.77
CA LEU A 56 0.29 -2.44 10.76
C LEU A 56 0.07 -3.62 9.80
N VAL A 57 1.14 -4.28 9.37
CA VAL A 57 1.03 -5.43 8.45
C VAL A 57 0.29 -6.58 9.12
N LYS A 58 0.56 -6.83 10.40
CA LYS A 58 -0.17 -7.83 11.19
C LYS A 58 -1.65 -7.48 11.29
N ALA A 59 -1.97 -6.24 11.65
CA ALA A 59 -3.36 -5.79 11.76
C ALA A 59 -4.13 -5.95 10.44
N VAL A 60 -3.52 -5.56 9.31
CA VAL A 60 -4.20 -5.61 8.01
C VAL A 60 -4.31 -7.04 7.47
N LEU A 61 -3.24 -7.83 7.50
CA LEU A 61 -3.20 -9.14 6.84
C LEU A 61 -3.70 -10.30 7.70
N VAL A 62 -3.49 -10.22 9.02
CA VAL A 62 -3.83 -11.31 9.95
C VAL A 62 -5.14 -11.01 10.66
N GLU A 63 -5.31 -9.77 11.13
CA GLU A 63 -6.48 -9.38 11.94
C GLU A 63 -7.63 -8.82 11.07
N GLY A 64 -7.39 -8.63 9.77
CA GLY A 64 -8.41 -8.20 8.81
C GLY A 64 -8.83 -6.75 8.96
N VAL A 65 -8.00 -5.91 9.61
CA VAL A 65 -8.29 -4.49 9.76
C VAL A 65 -8.20 -3.80 8.39
N PRO A 66 -9.27 -3.13 7.91
CA PRO A 66 -9.24 -2.48 6.61
C PRO A 66 -8.26 -1.31 6.61
N LEU A 67 -7.41 -1.24 5.59
CA LEU A 67 -6.53 -0.11 5.38
C LEU A 67 -7.35 1.05 4.78
N SER A 68 -7.58 2.10 5.57
CA SER A 68 -8.27 3.32 5.10
C SER A 68 -7.25 4.42 4.84
N ILE A 69 -7.19 4.91 3.59
CA ILE A 69 -6.36 6.05 3.22
C ILE A 69 -7.23 7.31 3.19
N PRO A 70 -6.93 8.34 4.02
CA PRO A 70 -7.70 9.57 4.04
C PRO A 70 -7.69 10.27 2.67
N ASN A 71 -8.84 10.80 2.25
CA ASN A 71 -9.01 11.55 0.99
C ASN A 71 -8.69 10.74 -0.29
N LEU A 72 -8.74 9.42 -0.22
CA LEU A 72 -8.84 8.58 -1.40
C LEU A 72 -10.33 8.50 -1.76
N GLU A 73 -10.83 9.49 -2.51
CA GLU A 73 -12.16 9.38 -3.13
C GLU A 73 -12.21 8.03 -3.83
N GLU A 74 -13.17 7.19 -3.43
CA GLU A 74 -13.26 5.76 -3.74
C GLU A 74 -12.67 5.47 -5.11
N ALA A 75 -11.41 5.01 -5.11
CA ALA A 75 -10.78 4.60 -6.36
C ALA A 75 -11.71 3.56 -6.97
N PRO A 76 -12.07 3.69 -8.26
CA PRO A 76 -12.94 2.71 -8.89
C PRO A 76 -12.29 1.36 -8.65
N LYS A 77 -13.04 0.45 -8.03
CA LYS A 77 -12.65 -0.96 -7.93
C LYS A 77 -12.31 -1.34 -9.36
N ILE A 78 -11.04 -1.66 -9.63
CA ILE A 78 -10.69 -2.32 -10.87
C ILE A 78 -11.35 -3.69 -10.72
N ASP A 79 -12.60 -3.79 -11.17
CA ASP A 79 -13.23 -5.06 -11.37
C ASP A 79 -12.31 -5.82 -12.30
N LYS A 80 -11.75 -6.91 -11.80
CA LYS A 80 -11.25 -7.98 -12.64
C LYS A 80 -12.47 -8.65 -13.29
N SER A 81 -13.24 -7.93 -14.11
CA SER A 81 -14.13 -8.56 -15.06
C SER A 81 -13.29 -8.96 -16.26
N SER A 82 -12.89 -10.22 -16.20
CA SER A 82 -12.88 -11.16 -17.33
C SER A 82 -12.14 -10.72 -18.58
N SER A 83 -10.93 -11.25 -18.73
CA SER A 83 -10.39 -11.64 -20.03
C SER A 83 -11.41 -12.57 -20.71
N GLU A 84 -11.98 -12.13 -21.82
CA GLU A 84 -12.51 -12.99 -22.88
C GLU A 84 -12.74 -12.10 -24.12
N ASP A 85 -11.81 -12.20 -25.07
CA ASP A 85 -12.01 -12.12 -26.52
C ASP A 85 -10.80 -12.81 -27.21
#